data_AF-A0A1B0DM40-F1
#
_entry.id   AF-A0A1B0DM40-F1
#
_cell.length_a   1.000
_cell.length_b   1.000
_cell.length_c   1.000
_cell.angle_alpha   90.00
_cell.angle_beta   90.00
_cell.angle_gamma   90.00
#
_symmetry.space_group_name_H-M   'P 1'
#
loop_
_entity.id
_entity.type
_entity.pdbx_description
1 polymer ?
#
loop_
_entity_poly.entity_id
_entity_poly.type
_entity_poly.pdbx_seq_one_letter_code
_entity_poly.pdbx_strand_id
1 'polypeptide(L)'
;MLPKWQRKDTQEKLRSRIFKGIPNKLRPEVWLKLLGVKDVMKKWPTVYREMLRRARLFSTEVRQIDSDVNRQFREHMIFRERYSVKQQSLFNVLAAYSMYNSEVGYCQGMSSVAGLLLMYMDEEEAFWALNILFTEEKYAMHGLFIEGFPKLTLFLGHHDRLLERFMPRL
;
A
#
# COMPACT_ATOMS: atom_id res chain seq x y z
N MET A 1 15.79 20.12 1.01
CA MET A 1 16.19 18.71 1.21
C MET A 1 15.81 17.84 0.01
N LEU A 2 14.58 17.95 -0.51
CA LEU A 2 14.12 17.16 -1.67
C LEU A 2 14.98 17.29 -2.95
N PRO A 3 15.48 18.49 -3.33
CA PRO A 3 16.36 18.62 -4.49
C PRO A 3 17.73 17.96 -4.32
N LYS A 4 18.12 17.65 -3.08
CA LYS A 4 19.43 17.08 -2.69
C LYS A 4 19.28 15.67 -2.09
N TRP A 5 18.20 14.97 -2.44
CA TRP A 5 17.79 13.67 -1.87
C TRP A 5 18.90 12.61 -1.79
N GLN A 6 19.78 12.57 -2.79
CA GLN A 6 20.84 11.57 -2.91
C GLN A 6 22.12 11.90 -2.11
N ARG A 7 22.24 13.10 -1.52
CA ARG A 7 23.44 13.44 -0.75
C ARG A 7 23.40 12.77 0.63
N LYS A 8 24.52 12.17 1.06
CA LYS A 8 24.65 11.46 2.36
C LYS A 8 24.27 12.33 3.56
N ASP A 9 24.73 13.58 3.61
CA ASP A 9 24.38 14.56 4.65
C ASP A 9 22.87 14.86 4.72
N THR A 10 22.18 14.74 3.59
CA THR A 10 20.75 14.94 3.47
C THR A 10 19.97 13.71 3.92
N GLN A 11 20.48 12.50 3.66
CA GLN A 11 19.88 11.22 4.08
C GLN A 11 19.78 11.08 5.60
N GLU A 12 20.85 11.42 6.33
CA GLU A 12 20.86 11.35 7.80
C GLU A 12 19.86 12.31 8.43
N LYS A 13 19.86 13.57 7.97
CA LYS A 13 18.89 14.58 8.42
C LYS A 13 17.46 14.20 8.02
N LEU A 14 17.27 13.59 6.85
CA LEU A 14 15.96 13.19 6.35
C LEU A 14 15.32 12.15 7.26
N ARG A 15 16.07 11.13 7.68
CA ARG A 15 15.55 10.10 8.61
C ARG A 15 15.00 10.74 9.88
N SER A 16 15.77 11.62 10.52
CA SER A 16 15.32 12.35 11.73
C SER A 16 14.06 13.18 11.49
N ARG A 17 13.93 13.83 10.32
CA ARG A 17 12.75 14.63 9.99
C ARG A 17 11.53 13.77 9.69
N ILE A 18 11.69 12.62 9.05
CA ILE A 18 10.59 11.67 8.79
C ILE A 18 9.99 11.16 10.10
N PHE A 19 10.83 10.86 11.11
CA PHE A 19 10.36 10.44 12.43
C PHE A 19 9.49 11.49 13.14
N LYS A 20 9.68 12.79 12.84
CA LYS A 20 8.83 13.87 13.36
C LYS A 20 7.50 14.00 12.61
N GLY A 21 7.32 13.25 11.52
CA GLY A 21 6.17 13.32 10.63
C GLY A 21 6.45 14.13 9.37
N ILE A 22 5.99 13.60 8.24
CA ILE A 22 6.05 14.29 6.94
C ILE A 22 4.82 15.21 6.83
N PRO A 23 5.00 16.52 6.59
CA PRO A 23 3.91 17.45 6.34
C PRO A 23 2.99 16.97 5.22
N ASN A 24 1.68 17.14 5.37
CA ASN A 24 0.69 16.58 4.45
C ASN A 24 0.95 16.95 2.98
N LYS A 25 1.31 18.21 2.71
CA LYS A 25 1.62 18.73 1.37
C LYS A 25 2.85 18.09 0.71
N LEU A 26 3.75 17.51 1.50
CA LEU A 26 4.98 16.89 1.01
C LEU A 26 4.88 15.36 0.88
N ARG A 27 3.81 14.75 1.41
CA ARG A 27 3.64 13.28 1.38
C ARG A 27 3.62 12.72 -0.05
N PRO A 28 2.90 13.31 -1.04
CA PRO A 28 2.89 12.79 -2.40
C PRO A 28 4.30 12.62 -2.97
N GLU A 29 5.13 13.66 -2.88
CA GLU A 29 6.50 13.60 -3.43
C GLU A 29 7.43 12.70 -2.59
N VAL A 30 7.37 12.80 -1.26
CA VAL A 30 8.28 12.07 -0.38
C VAL A 30 8.00 10.58 -0.40
N TRP A 31 6.73 10.16 -0.37
CA TRP A 31 6.39 8.74 -0.37
C TRP A 31 6.77 8.07 -1.68
N LEU A 32 6.54 8.72 -2.83
CA LEU A 32 7.00 8.22 -4.12
C LEU A 32 8.52 8.01 -4.16
N LYS A 33 9.30 8.94 -3.57
CA LYS A 33 10.77 8.82 -3.47
C LYS A 33 11.22 7.74 -2.49
N LEU A 34 10.55 7.59 -1.34
CA LEU A 34 10.86 6.56 -0.35
C LEU A 34 10.60 5.14 -0.85
N LEU A 35 9.58 5.00 -1.70
CA LEU A 35 9.18 3.74 -2.30
C LEU A 35 9.85 3.49 -3.66
N GLY A 36 10.50 4.49 -4.27
CA GLY A 36 11.14 4.33 -5.58
C GLY A 36 10.14 4.06 -6.72
N VAL A 37 8.87 4.48 -6.57
CA VAL A 37 7.75 4.12 -7.46
C VAL A 37 8.04 4.52 -8.91
N LYS A 38 8.61 5.70 -9.13
CA LYS A 38 8.90 6.21 -10.48
C LYS A 38 9.93 5.36 -11.23
N ASP A 39 10.85 4.71 -10.54
CA ASP A 39 11.86 3.86 -11.16
C ASP A 39 11.24 2.52 -11.60
N VAL A 40 10.36 1.96 -10.76
CA VAL A 40 9.61 0.73 -11.09
C VAL A 40 8.65 0.96 -12.25
N MET A 41 7.92 2.07 -12.26
CA MET A 41 7.03 2.44 -13.37
C MET A 41 7.78 2.56 -14.70
N LYS A 42 8.97 3.18 -14.69
CA LYS A 42 9.81 3.28 -15.90
C LYS A 42 10.31 1.91 -16.38
N LYS A 43 10.61 1.01 -15.43
CA LYS A 43 11.05 -0.35 -15.74
C LYS A 43 9.92 -1.20 -16.34
N TRP A 44 8.67 -0.97 -15.91
CA TRP A 44 7.52 -1.81 -16.25
C TRP A 44 6.29 -1.00 -16.73
N PRO A 45 6.41 -0.21 -17.81
CA PRO A 45 5.44 0.83 -18.16
C PRO A 45 4.07 0.32 -18.63
N THR A 46 3.95 -0.96 -18.99
CA THR A 46 2.71 -1.54 -19.53
C THR A 46 2.02 -2.52 -18.58
N VAL A 47 2.71 -2.92 -17.51
CA VAL A 47 2.26 -4.02 -16.64
C VAL A 47 0.94 -3.68 -15.98
N TYR A 48 0.80 -2.49 -15.39
CA TYR A 48 -0.45 -2.10 -14.72
C TYR A 48 -1.67 -2.20 -15.66
N ARG A 49 -1.55 -1.66 -16.87
CA ARG A 49 -2.62 -1.69 -17.88
C ARG A 49 -2.99 -3.12 -18.28
N GLU A 50 -2.00 -4.00 -18.45
CA GLU A 50 -2.24 -5.40 -18.79
C GLU A 50 -2.89 -6.15 -17.62
N MET A 51 -2.46 -5.91 -16.38
CA MET A 51 -3.08 -6.51 -15.20
C MET A 51 -4.53 -6.06 -15.02
N LEU A 52 -4.81 -4.77 -15.24
CA LEU A 52 -6.17 -4.25 -15.19
C LEU A 52 -7.06 -4.88 -16.28
N ARG A 53 -6.53 -5.07 -17.50
CA ARG A 53 -7.24 -5.78 -18.58
C ARG A 53 -7.55 -7.22 -18.19
N ARG A 54 -6.57 -7.94 -17.62
CA ARG A 54 -6.76 -9.31 -17.13
C ARG A 54 -7.77 -9.37 -16.00
N ALA A 55 -7.73 -8.44 -15.07
CA ALA A 55 -8.65 -8.40 -13.94
C ALA A 55 -10.11 -8.26 -14.39
N ARG A 56 -10.37 -7.43 -15.40
CA ARG A 56 -11.71 -7.28 -15.99
C ARG A 56 -12.25 -8.56 -16.63
N LEU A 57 -11.37 -9.43 -17.12
CA LEU A 57 -11.75 -10.66 -17.83
C LEU A 57 -11.80 -11.89 -16.91
N PHE A 58 -10.92 -11.94 -15.91
CA PHE A 58 -10.62 -13.19 -15.20
C PHE A 58 -10.62 -13.07 -13.67
N SER A 59 -10.75 -11.88 -13.08
CA SER A 59 -10.68 -11.75 -11.62
C SER A 59 -11.88 -12.42 -10.94
N THR A 60 -11.60 -13.37 -10.05
CA THR A 60 -12.59 -14.03 -9.19
C THR A 60 -12.97 -13.19 -7.98
N GLU A 61 -12.15 -12.19 -7.64
CA GLU A 61 -12.22 -11.43 -6.38
C GLU A 61 -13.13 -10.19 -6.46
N VAL A 62 -13.72 -9.93 -7.62
CA VAL A 62 -14.48 -8.70 -7.93
C VAL A 62 -15.54 -8.38 -6.87
N ARG A 63 -16.32 -9.38 -6.45
CA ARG A 63 -17.40 -9.18 -5.47
C ARG A 63 -16.87 -8.79 -4.09
N GLN A 64 -15.79 -9.42 -3.66
CA GLN A 64 -15.17 -9.14 -2.36
C GLN A 64 -14.52 -7.75 -2.39
N ILE A 65 -13.76 -7.44 -3.44
CA ILE A 65 -13.13 -6.13 -3.62
C ILE A 65 -14.18 -5.01 -3.62
N ASP A 66 -15.29 -5.18 -4.34
CA ASP A 66 -16.34 -4.16 -4.42
C ASP A 66 -17.00 -3.87 -3.05
N SER A 67 -17.27 -4.93 -2.28
CA SER A 67 -17.78 -4.82 -0.90
C SER A 67 -16.78 -4.11 0.03
N ASP A 68 -15.49 -4.41 -0.10
CA ASP A 68 -14.42 -3.78 0.68
C ASP A 68 -14.24 -2.31 0.32
N VAL A 69 -14.23 -1.97 -0.97
CA VAL A 69 -14.16 -0.59 -1.47
C VAL A 69 -15.31 0.25 -0.90
N ASN A 70 -16.55 -0.27 -0.92
CA ASN A 70 -17.73 0.46 -0.45
C ASN A 70 -17.63 0.88 1.03
N ARG A 71 -16.93 0.12 1.87
CA ARG A 71 -16.78 0.44 3.30
C ARG A 71 -15.51 1.21 3.65
N GLN A 72 -14.56 1.36 2.73
CA GLN A 72 -13.32 2.09 3.02
C GLN A 72 -13.52 3.60 3.07
N PHE A 73 -13.04 4.22 4.15
CA PHE A 73 -12.93 5.68 4.30
C PHE A 73 -14.22 6.45 3.97
N ARG A 74 -15.41 5.92 4.29
CA ARG A 74 -16.71 6.54 3.96
C ARG A 74 -16.89 7.96 4.52
N GLU A 75 -16.24 8.28 5.63
CA GLU A 75 -16.28 9.63 6.19
C GLU A 75 -15.36 10.61 5.46
N HIS A 76 -14.37 10.10 4.71
CA HIS A 76 -13.40 10.90 3.98
C HIS A 76 -14.00 11.41 2.67
N MET A 77 -13.89 12.73 2.42
CA MET A 77 -14.50 13.38 1.26
C MET A 77 -14.13 12.74 -0.09
N ILE A 78 -12.92 12.18 -0.19
CA ILE A 78 -12.42 11.50 -1.41
C ILE A 78 -13.18 10.19 -1.72
N PHE A 79 -13.61 9.45 -0.69
CA PHE A 79 -14.17 8.09 -0.85
C PHE A 79 -15.65 7.98 -0.44
N ARG A 80 -16.24 9.05 0.10
CA ARG A 80 -17.63 9.05 0.59
C ARG A 80 -18.66 8.66 -0.46
N GLU A 81 -18.52 9.18 -1.67
CA GLU A 81 -19.47 8.93 -2.75
C GLU A 81 -19.23 7.55 -3.39
N ARG A 82 -20.28 6.74 -3.44
CA ARG A 82 -20.25 5.42 -4.06
C ARG A 82 -19.95 5.56 -5.56
N TYR A 83 -19.03 4.74 -6.06
CA TYR A 83 -18.57 4.78 -7.46
C TYR A 83 -17.92 6.12 -7.86
N SER A 84 -17.45 6.92 -6.91
CA SER A 84 -16.60 8.08 -7.24
C SER A 84 -15.36 7.64 -8.02
N VAL A 85 -14.71 8.59 -8.70
CA VAL A 85 -13.45 8.34 -9.43
C VAL A 85 -12.43 7.62 -8.54
N LYS A 86 -12.33 8.00 -7.26
CA LYS A 86 -11.35 7.42 -6.34
C LYS A 86 -11.78 6.06 -5.79
N GLN A 87 -13.08 5.78 -5.63
CA GLN A 87 -13.54 4.41 -5.38
C GLN A 87 -13.28 3.50 -6.59
N GLN A 88 -13.50 3.99 -7.81
CA GLN A 88 -13.18 3.24 -9.04
C GLN A 88 -11.68 2.97 -9.14
N SER A 89 -10.83 3.96 -8.84
CA SER A 89 -9.39 3.75 -8.78
C SER A 89 -8.97 2.75 -7.71
N LEU A 90 -9.62 2.76 -6.53
CA LEU A 90 -9.36 1.77 -5.49
C LEU A 90 -9.71 0.37 -5.95
N PHE A 91 -10.86 0.21 -6.58
CA PHE A 91 -11.27 -1.06 -7.18
C PHE A 91 -10.26 -1.52 -8.25
N ASN A 92 -9.86 -0.64 -9.18
CA ASN A 92 -8.93 -0.96 -10.26
C ASN A 92 -7.57 -1.41 -9.73
N VAL A 93 -7.00 -0.70 -8.75
CA VAL A 93 -5.71 -1.02 -8.13
C VAL A 93 -5.75 -2.41 -7.49
N LEU A 94 -6.78 -2.70 -6.70
CA LEU A 94 -6.92 -3.98 -6.00
C LEU A 94 -7.17 -5.14 -6.96
N ALA A 95 -8.04 -4.93 -7.96
CA ALA A 95 -8.33 -5.93 -8.97
C ALA A 95 -7.09 -6.25 -9.82
N ALA A 96 -6.37 -5.22 -10.29
CA ALA A 96 -5.12 -5.39 -11.01
C ALA A 96 -4.06 -6.10 -10.15
N TYR A 97 -3.94 -5.74 -8.86
CA TYR A 97 -2.98 -6.37 -7.96
C TYR A 97 -3.29 -7.86 -7.73
N SER A 98 -4.57 -8.23 -7.59
CA SER A 98 -4.98 -9.63 -7.44
C SER A 98 -4.55 -10.52 -8.62
N MET A 99 -4.47 -9.95 -9.82
CA MET A 99 -3.96 -10.64 -11.01
C MET A 99 -2.44 -10.60 -11.13
N TYR A 100 -1.79 -9.58 -10.55
CA TYR A 100 -0.35 -9.42 -10.59
C TYR A 100 0.36 -10.39 -9.65
N ASN A 101 -0.16 -10.53 -8.43
CA ASN A 101 0.34 -11.46 -7.43
C ASN A 101 -0.78 -12.43 -7.04
N SER A 102 -0.93 -13.49 -7.82
CA SER A 102 -1.98 -14.50 -7.62
C SER A 102 -1.78 -15.38 -6.38
N GLU A 103 -0.57 -15.42 -5.81
CA GLU A 103 -0.31 -16.13 -4.55
C GLU A 103 -1.01 -15.44 -3.37
N VAL A 104 -0.98 -14.10 -3.35
CA VAL A 104 -1.78 -13.32 -2.40
C VAL A 104 -3.23 -13.21 -2.88
N GLY A 105 -3.42 -12.98 -4.19
CA GLY A 105 -4.68 -12.57 -4.76
C GLY A 105 -5.18 -11.28 -4.09
N TYR A 106 -6.40 -11.33 -3.56
CA TYR A 106 -6.96 -10.27 -2.74
C TYR A 106 -7.23 -10.77 -1.32
N CYS A 107 -6.53 -10.17 -0.35
CA CYS A 107 -6.78 -10.38 1.07
C CYS A 107 -7.55 -9.19 1.65
N GLN A 108 -8.52 -9.49 2.54
CA GLN A 108 -9.23 -8.47 3.29
C GLN A 108 -8.25 -7.57 4.07
N GLY A 109 -8.52 -6.26 4.06
CA GLY A 109 -7.65 -5.25 4.67
C GLY A 109 -6.68 -4.57 3.70
N MET A 110 -6.39 -5.18 2.54
CA MET A 110 -5.57 -4.53 1.50
C MET A 110 -6.20 -3.23 0.98
N SER A 111 -7.53 -3.14 0.99
CA SER A 111 -8.27 -1.95 0.58
C SER A 111 -7.96 -0.73 1.44
N SER A 112 -7.64 -0.91 2.72
CA SER A 112 -7.25 0.19 3.61
C SER A 112 -5.87 0.75 3.23
N VAL A 113 -4.92 -0.14 2.92
CA VAL A 113 -3.57 0.25 2.47
C VAL A 113 -3.64 0.96 1.12
N ALA A 114 -4.30 0.35 0.13
CA ALA A 114 -4.46 0.92 -1.20
C ALA A 114 -5.24 2.24 -1.17
N GLY A 115 -6.27 2.35 -0.34
CA GLY A 115 -7.05 3.58 -0.18
C GLY A 115 -6.21 4.73 0.39
N LEU A 116 -5.35 4.46 1.39
CA LEU A 116 -4.43 5.46 1.92
C LEU A 116 -3.43 5.93 0.85
N LEU A 117 -2.89 5.01 0.04
CA LEU A 117 -1.98 5.37 -1.06
C LEU A 117 -2.68 6.29 -2.08
N LEU A 118 -3.91 5.98 -2.46
CA LEU A 118 -4.71 6.77 -3.41
C LEU A 118 -5.12 8.16 -2.92
N MET A 119 -5.02 8.44 -1.61
CA MET A 119 -5.16 9.80 -1.08
C MET A 119 -3.98 10.71 -1.48
N TYR A 120 -2.82 10.13 -1.78
CA TYR A 120 -1.57 10.86 -2.01
C TYR A 120 -0.90 10.56 -3.35
N MET A 121 -1.42 9.60 -4.11
CA MET A 121 -0.85 9.10 -5.36
C MET A 121 -1.93 8.92 -6.42
N ASP A 122 -1.50 8.92 -7.68
CA ASP A 122 -2.35 8.53 -8.80
C ASP A 122 -2.54 7.01 -8.85
N GLU A 123 -3.48 6.55 -9.68
CA GLU A 123 -3.92 5.15 -9.70
C GLU A 123 -2.78 4.15 -9.93
N GLU A 124 -1.99 4.36 -10.99
CA GLU A 124 -0.87 3.47 -11.32
C GLU A 124 0.27 3.57 -10.29
N GLU A 125 0.51 4.77 -9.75
CA GLU A 125 1.50 4.96 -8.69
C GLU A 125 1.13 4.18 -7.43
N ALA A 126 -0.15 4.20 -7.04
CA ALA A 126 -0.66 3.47 -5.89
C ALA A 126 -0.56 1.95 -6.09
N PHE A 127 -0.78 1.45 -7.31
CA PHE A 127 -0.55 0.04 -7.65
C PHE A 127 0.90 -0.37 -7.41
N TRP A 128 1.87 0.40 -7.91
CA TRP A 128 3.28 0.09 -7.72
C TRP A 128 3.74 0.29 -6.28
N ALA A 129 3.23 1.32 -5.59
CA ALA A 129 3.49 1.54 -4.18
C ALA A 129 3.00 0.35 -3.32
N LEU A 130 1.80 -0.17 -3.61
CA LEU A 130 1.26 -1.35 -2.95
C LEU A 130 2.16 -2.57 -3.21
N ASN A 131 2.57 -2.78 -4.46
CA ASN A 131 3.48 -3.87 -4.81
C ASN A 131 4.80 -3.79 -4.04
N ILE A 132 5.45 -2.62 -4.04
CA ILE A 132 6.70 -2.38 -3.33
C ILE A 132 6.57 -2.70 -1.83
N LEU A 133 5.49 -2.26 -1.18
CA LEU A 133 5.26 -2.55 0.25
C LEU A 133 5.13 -4.04 0.52
N PHE A 134 4.57 -4.80 -0.42
CA PHE A 134 4.31 -6.22 -0.24
C PHE A 134 5.55 -7.05 -0.56
N THR A 135 6.21 -6.80 -1.70
CA THR A 135 7.24 -7.68 -2.25
C THR A 135 8.66 -7.29 -1.88
N GLU A 136 8.97 -6.01 -1.66
CA GLU A 136 10.35 -5.61 -1.34
C GLU A 136 10.74 -6.06 0.06
N GLU A 137 11.90 -6.70 0.20
CA GLU A 137 12.40 -7.27 1.46
C GLU A 137 12.40 -6.26 2.62
N LYS A 138 12.70 -4.99 2.31
CA LYS A 138 12.69 -3.89 3.27
C LYS A 138 11.36 -3.74 4.03
N TYR A 139 10.24 -4.03 3.38
CA TYR A 139 8.89 -3.89 3.95
C TYR A 139 8.28 -5.28 4.21
N ALA A 140 8.41 -6.18 3.22
CA ALA A 140 8.02 -7.58 3.24
C ALA A 140 6.62 -7.78 3.84
N MET A 141 5.65 -6.93 3.47
CA MET A 141 4.29 -7.04 4.00
C MET A 141 3.55 -8.27 3.47
N HIS A 142 4.04 -8.91 2.40
CA HIS A 142 3.45 -10.12 1.81
C HIS A 142 3.12 -11.20 2.86
N GLY A 143 4.02 -11.47 3.81
CA GLY A 143 3.78 -12.45 4.89
C GLY A 143 2.63 -12.12 5.85
N LEU A 144 2.08 -10.89 5.81
CA LEU A 144 0.90 -10.48 6.58
C LEU A 144 -0.43 -10.78 5.86
N PHE A 145 -0.38 -11.09 4.56
CA PHE A 145 -1.56 -11.20 3.71
C PHE A 145 -1.67 -12.54 2.96
N ILE A 146 -0.61 -13.36 2.96
CA ILE A 146 -0.69 -14.74 2.46
C ILE A 146 -1.44 -15.66 3.41
N GLU A 147 -1.88 -16.80 2.87
CA GLU A 147 -2.55 -17.86 3.61
C GLU A 147 -1.79 -18.26 4.89
N GLY A 148 -2.53 -18.42 5.99
CA GLY A 148 -1.97 -18.73 7.31
C GLY A 148 -1.33 -17.54 8.04
N PHE A 149 -1.24 -16.36 7.41
CA PHE A 149 -0.75 -15.10 7.99
C PHE A 149 0.54 -15.25 8.82
N PRO A 150 1.60 -15.91 8.29
CA PRO A 150 2.75 -16.33 9.10
C PRO A 150 3.47 -15.16 9.79
N LYS A 151 3.59 -14.01 9.11
CA LYS A 151 4.23 -12.82 9.68
C LYS A 151 3.35 -12.13 10.72
N LEU A 152 2.02 -12.21 10.57
CA LEU A 152 1.08 -11.66 11.55
C LEU A 152 1.18 -12.45 12.85
N THR A 153 1.13 -13.78 12.78
CA THR A 153 1.28 -14.67 13.94
C THR A 153 2.62 -14.44 14.64
N LEU A 154 3.71 -14.27 13.88
CA LEU A 154 5.02 -13.93 14.44
C LEU A 154 5.00 -12.57 15.16
N PHE A 155 4.39 -11.55 14.56
CA PHE A 155 4.30 -10.20 15.14
C PHE A 155 3.44 -10.16 16.38
N LEU A 156 2.35 -10.92 16.43
CA LEU A 156 1.54 -11.08 17.64
C LEU A 156 2.36 -11.74 18.75
N GLY A 157 3.09 -12.82 18.45
CA GLY A 157 3.97 -13.44 19.45
C GLY A 157 5.08 -12.51 19.96
N HIS A 158 5.62 -11.63 19.11
CA HIS A 158 6.55 -10.57 19.55
C HIS A 158 5.85 -9.53 20.43
N HIS A 159 4.67 -9.09 20.01
CA HIS A 159 3.86 -8.12 20.74
C HIS A 159 3.55 -8.62 22.15
N ASP A 160 3.11 -9.87 22.30
CA ASP A 160 2.74 -10.44 23.61
C ASP A 160 3.93 -10.50 24.56
N ARG A 161 5.11 -10.91 24.07
CA ARG A 161 6.35 -10.89 24.88
C ARG A 161 6.77 -9.48 25.28
N LEU A 162 6.51 -8.48 24.45
CA LEU A 162 6.77 -7.08 24.78
C LEU A 162 5.76 -6.58 25.83
N LEU A 163 4.48 -6.96 25.71
CA LEU A 163 3.47 -6.65 26.72
C LEU A 163 3.84 -7.25 28.07
N GLU A 164 4.16 -8.54 28.13
CA GLU A 164 4.58 -9.21 29.37
C GLU A 164 5.79 -8.53 30.02
N ARG A 165 6.75 -8.07 29.21
CA ARG A 165 7.97 -7.44 29.71
C ARG A 165 7.75 -6.01 30.19
N PHE A 166 7.00 -5.20 29.44
CA PHE A 166 6.92 -3.76 29.65
C PHE A 166 5.61 -3.29 30.29
N MET A 167 4.55 -4.09 30.20
CA MET A 167 3.22 -3.82 30.74
C MET A 167 2.60 -5.07 31.42
N PRO A 168 3.28 -5.70 32.40
CA PRO A 168 2.85 -6.97 33.01
C PRO A 168 1.54 -6.93 33.80
N ARG A 169 0.94 -5.75 33.98
CA ARG A 169 -0.30 -5.54 34.74
C ARG A 169 -1.50 -5.20 33.85
N LEU A 170 -1.29 -5.16 32.54
CA LEU A 170 -2.35 -5.07 31.53
C LEU A 170 -2.84 -6.48 31.21
#